data_AF-A0A5Y7AJP2-F1
#
_entry.id   AF-A0A5Y7AJP2-F1
#
_cell.length_a   1.000
_cell.length_b   1.000
_cell.length_c   1.000
_cell.angle_alpha   90.00
_cell.angle_beta   90.00
_cell.angle_gamma   90.00
#
_symmetry.space_group_name_H-M   'P 1'
#
loop_
_entity.id
_entity.type
_entity.pdbx_description
1 polymer ?
#
loop_
_entity_poly.entity_id
_entity_poly.type
_entity_poly.pdbx_seq_one_letter_code
_entity_poly.pdbx_strand_id
1 'polypeptide(L)'
;MKSTSPPQPLPGFESTVGVVDSVYGLVKVETYKTISDDAFGDSGKKDYFRFKSILQNKYGNADSIEVIGNHIYTKSDEFYQCLSYSGCGAFISTFSPRGGGMAGLSLGGKGVGNRGRGNGWIRLSYESPNFANAKDESAKENDKKASDAL
;
A
#
# COMPACT_ATOMS: atom_id res chain seq x y z
N MET A 1 -12.04 -7.31 -24.25
CA MET A 1 -13.09 -7.08 -23.23
C MET A 1 -12.47 -6.33 -22.06
N LYS A 2 -12.90 -5.10 -21.77
CA LYS A 2 -12.52 -4.41 -20.53
C LYS A 2 -13.31 -5.06 -19.39
N SER A 3 -12.62 -5.65 -18.41
CA SER A 3 -13.26 -6.25 -17.23
C SER A 3 -14.00 -5.15 -16.46
N THR A 4 -15.31 -5.29 -16.30
CA THR A 4 -16.17 -4.36 -15.54
C THR A 4 -16.40 -4.82 -14.10
N SER A 5 -15.96 -6.04 -13.76
CA SER A 5 -16.04 -6.55 -12.40
C SER A 5 -14.99 -5.89 -11.51
N PRO A 6 -15.37 -5.44 -10.30
CA PRO A 6 -14.41 -4.90 -9.35
C PRO A 6 -13.35 -5.95 -9.01
N PRO A 7 -12.10 -5.54 -8.78
CA PRO A 7 -11.04 -6.48 -8.45
C PRO A 7 -11.40 -7.23 -7.16
N GLN A 8 -11.31 -8.56 -7.21
CA GLN A 8 -11.64 -9.41 -6.06
C GLN A 8 -10.53 -9.39 -5.02
N PRO A 9 -10.87 -9.44 -3.72
CA PRO A 9 -9.87 -9.51 -2.67
C PRO A 9 -9.05 -10.80 -2.74
N LEU A 10 -7.76 -10.67 -2.47
CA LEU A 10 -6.88 -11.81 -2.32
C LEU A 10 -7.27 -12.60 -1.06
N PRO A 11 -7.04 -13.93 -1.01
CA PRO A 11 -7.26 -14.70 0.20
C PRO A 11 -6.56 -14.08 1.42
N GLY A 12 -7.34 -13.79 2.46
CA GLY A 12 -6.84 -13.15 3.68
C GLY A 12 -6.74 -11.63 3.64
N PHE A 13 -7.24 -10.98 2.59
CA PHE A 13 -7.44 -9.53 2.50
C PHE A 13 -8.93 -9.22 2.56
N GLU A 14 -9.32 -8.18 3.29
CA GLU A 14 -10.75 -7.88 3.52
C GLU A 14 -11.31 -6.88 2.51
N SER A 15 -10.47 -6.05 1.89
CA SER A 15 -10.92 -5.04 0.94
C SER A 15 -9.98 -4.90 -0.26
N THR A 16 -10.56 -4.49 -1.39
CA THR A 16 -9.83 -4.18 -2.61
C THR A 16 -10.47 -2.99 -3.30
N VAL A 17 -9.64 -2.03 -3.72
CA VAL A 17 -10.05 -0.82 -4.43
C VAL A 17 -9.29 -0.77 -5.74
N GLY A 18 -10.00 -0.55 -6.84
CA GLY A 18 -9.44 -0.38 -8.17
C GLY A 18 -9.67 1.04 -8.69
N VAL A 19 -8.69 1.61 -9.38
CA VAL A 19 -8.85 2.84 -10.16
C VAL A 19 -8.95 2.44 -11.63
N VAL A 20 -10.08 2.76 -12.26
CA VAL A 20 -10.35 2.47 -13.66
C VAL A 20 -10.37 3.78 -14.43
N ASP A 21 -9.44 3.90 -15.36
CA ASP A 21 -9.37 4.97 -16.34
C ASP A 21 -10.20 4.62 -17.58
N SER A 22 -10.83 5.62 -18.20
CA SER A 22 -11.73 5.42 -19.34
C SER A 22 -10.98 4.93 -20.60
N VAL A 23 -9.74 5.38 -20.79
CA VAL A 23 -8.87 5.05 -21.92
C VAL A 23 -8.10 3.77 -21.61
N TYR A 24 -7.34 3.77 -20.51
CA TYR A 24 -6.36 2.73 -20.17
C TYR A 24 -6.94 1.54 -19.39
N GLY A 25 -8.19 1.62 -18.92
CA GLY A 25 -8.82 0.57 -18.12
C GLY A 25 -8.32 0.56 -16.68
N LEU A 26 -8.21 -0.61 -16.04
CA LEU A 26 -7.75 -0.71 -14.65
C LEU A 26 -6.27 -0.31 -14.53
N VAL A 27 -6.01 0.84 -13.92
CA VAL A 27 -4.65 1.42 -13.84
C VAL A 27 -4.00 1.29 -12.47
N LYS A 28 -4.79 1.06 -11.42
CA LYS A 28 -4.29 0.82 -10.07
C LYS A 28 -5.19 -0.14 -9.30
N VAL A 29 -4.60 -0.97 -8.45
CA VAL A 29 -5.29 -1.82 -7.48
C VAL A 29 -4.60 -1.67 -6.13
N GLU A 30 -5.38 -1.56 -5.07
CA GLU A 30 -4.91 -1.67 -3.69
C GLU A 30 -5.76 -2.67 -2.95
N THR A 31 -5.13 -3.54 -2.17
CA THR A 31 -5.84 -4.48 -1.29
C THR A 31 -5.27 -4.40 0.12
N TYR A 32 -6.16 -4.49 1.10
CA TYR A 32 -5.84 -4.29 2.51
C TYR A 32 -6.15 -5.54 3.32
N LYS A 33 -5.22 -5.85 4.23
CA LYS A 33 -5.38 -6.83 5.29
C LYS A 33 -5.30 -6.11 6.63
N THR A 34 -6.22 -6.37 7.54
CA THR A 34 -6.20 -5.84 8.89
C THR A 34 -5.39 -6.71 9.84
N ILE A 35 -4.77 -6.09 10.84
CA ILE A 35 -4.08 -6.76 11.94
C ILE A 35 -4.65 -6.24 13.25
N SER A 36 -4.96 -7.17 14.16
CA SER A 36 -5.39 -6.90 15.54
C SER A 36 -4.60 -7.77 16.52
N ASP A 37 -4.60 -7.37 17.79
CA ASP A 37 -4.05 -8.15 18.91
C ASP A 37 -2.57 -8.53 18.78
N ASP A 38 -1.77 -7.74 18.05
CA ASP A 38 -0.35 -8.02 17.78
C ASP A 38 0.58 -6.95 18.39
N ALA A 39 0.61 -6.86 19.71
CA ALA A 39 1.28 -5.75 20.42
C ALA A 39 2.73 -5.46 19.94
N PHE A 40 3.48 -6.51 19.61
CA PHE A 40 4.89 -6.44 19.21
C PHE A 40 5.10 -6.45 17.69
N GLY A 41 4.01 -6.55 16.91
CA GLY A 41 4.05 -6.60 15.44
C GLY A 41 4.59 -7.90 14.87
N ASP A 42 4.68 -8.97 15.64
CA ASP A 42 5.32 -10.22 15.21
C ASP A 42 4.53 -10.92 14.10
N SER A 43 3.21 -10.93 14.22
CA SER A 43 2.34 -11.48 13.18
C SER A 43 2.37 -10.61 11.92
N GLY A 44 2.35 -9.28 12.08
CA GLY A 44 2.42 -8.34 10.97
C GLY A 44 3.75 -8.38 10.24
N LYS A 45 4.88 -8.44 10.96
CA LYS A 45 6.22 -8.64 10.40
C LYS A 45 6.29 -9.96 9.63
N LYS A 46 5.78 -11.05 10.20
CA LYS A 46 5.74 -12.36 9.54
C LYS A 46 4.96 -12.31 8.22
N ASP A 47 3.78 -11.70 8.22
CA ASP A 47 2.97 -11.55 7.01
C ASP A 47 3.64 -10.64 5.98
N TYR A 48 4.22 -9.51 6.42
CA TYR A 48 4.98 -8.61 5.57
C TYR A 48 6.12 -9.36 4.85
N PHE A 49 6.99 -10.06 5.58
CA PHE A 49 8.10 -10.78 4.98
C PHE A 49 7.65 -11.95 4.09
N ARG A 50 6.54 -12.62 4.45
CA ARG A 50 5.92 -13.63 3.59
C ARG A 50 5.47 -13.04 2.25
N PHE A 51 4.73 -11.93 2.26
CA PHE A 51 4.28 -11.28 1.03
C PHE A 51 5.43 -10.68 0.24
N LYS A 52 6.44 -10.11 0.91
CA LYS A 52 7.67 -9.63 0.29
C LYS A 52 8.34 -10.75 -0.51
N SER A 53 8.50 -11.93 0.08
CA SER A 53 9.09 -13.09 -0.61
C SER A 53 8.28 -13.53 -1.84
N ILE A 54 6.94 -13.56 -1.72
CA ILE A 54 6.06 -13.89 -2.86
C ILE A 54 6.23 -12.87 -4.00
N LEU A 55 6.28 -11.58 -3.68
CA LEU A 55 6.49 -10.51 -4.66
C LEU A 55 7.91 -10.55 -5.24
N GLN A 56 8.91 -10.88 -4.44
CA GLN A 56 10.29 -11.02 -4.90
C GLN A 56 10.42 -12.13 -5.94
N ASN A 57 9.79 -13.27 -5.69
CA ASN A 57 9.75 -14.38 -6.64
C ASN A 57 9.08 -13.99 -7.97
N LYS A 58 8.09 -13.08 -7.93
CA LYS A 58 7.34 -12.66 -9.11
C LYS A 58 7.99 -11.51 -9.88
N TYR A 59 8.53 -10.51 -9.18
CA TYR A 59 8.97 -9.24 -9.76
C TYR A 59 10.47 -8.96 -9.60
N GLY A 60 11.20 -9.78 -8.87
CA GLY A 60 12.63 -9.59 -8.59
C GLY A 60 12.88 -8.84 -7.28
N ASN A 61 14.09 -8.30 -7.13
CA ASN A 61 14.49 -7.63 -5.89
C ASN A 61 13.57 -6.44 -5.56
N ALA A 62 13.38 -6.21 -4.27
CA ALA A 62 12.63 -5.09 -3.74
C ALA A 62 13.58 -3.96 -3.36
N ASP A 63 13.16 -2.72 -3.59
CA ASP A 63 13.69 -1.57 -2.87
C ASP A 63 12.90 -1.45 -1.57
N SER A 64 13.58 -1.54 -0.41
CA SER A 64 12.91 -1.66 0.89
C SER A 64 13.39 -0.65 1.92
N ILE A 65 12.46 -0.15 2.73
CA ILE A 65 12.72 0.58 3.96
C ILE A 65 12.03 -0.19 5.08
N GLU A 66 12.81 -0.71 6.03
CA GLU A 66 12.36 -1.60 7.11
C GLU A 66 13.01 -1.16 8.42
N VAL A 67 12.47 -0.11 9.03
CA VAL A 67 13.06 0.56 10.19
C VAL A 67 12.01 0.87 11.25
N ILE A 68 12.45 0.89 12.51
CA ILE A 68 11.65 1.27 13.69
C ILE A 68 12.55 2.07 14.61
N GLY A 69 12.00 3.12 15.21
CA GLY A 69 12.60 3.85 16.30
C GLY A 69 13.62 4.88 15.84
N ASN A 70 13.16 6.11 15.63
CA ASN A 70 13.96 7.30 15.89
C ASN A 70 13.28 8.10 17.03
N HIS A 71 13.81 7.96 18.24
CA HIS A 71 13.65 8.89 19.38
C HIS A 71 12.37 8.91 20.28
N ILE A 72 11.21 8.33 19.94
CA ILE A 72 9.96 8.63 20.71
C ILE A 72 9.10 7.44 21.19
N TYR A 73 9.42 6.19 20.84
CA TYR A 73 8.70 5.00 21.31
C TYR A 73 9.71 3.95 21.78
N THR A 74 10.07 4.01 23.05
CA THR A 74 11.14 3.19 23.65
C THR A 74 10.63 1.86 24.22
N LYS A 75 9.31 1.65 24.26
CA LYS A 75 8.72 0.39 24.71
C LYS A 75 8.54 -0.54 23.52
N SER A 76 8.87 -1.82 23.72
CA SER A 76 8.79 -2.84 22.68
C SER A 76 7.35 -3.11 22.20
N ASP A 77 6.33 -2.78 23.01
CA ASP A 77 4.89 -2.98 22.72
C ASP A 77 4.25 -1.84 21.90
N GLU A 78 5.06 -0.93 21.33
CA GLU A 78 4.59 0.27 20.62
C GLU A 78 4.86 0.21 19.11
N PHE A 79 5.14 -0.99 18.57
CA PHE A 79 5.46 -1.23 17.17
C PHE A 79 4.53 -0.50 16.19
N TYR A 80 3.22 -0.75 16.28
CA TYR A 80 2.24 -0.15 15.37
C TYR A 80 2.04 1.34 15.59
N GLN A 81 2.20 1.81 16.83
CA GLN A 81 2.12 3.24 17.13
C GLN A 81 3.29 3.99 16.48
N CYS A 82 4.48 3.40 16.49
CA CYS A 82 5.64 3.90 15.75
C CYS A 82 5.35 3.97 14.25
N LEU A 83 4.77 2.92 13.65
CA LEU A 83 4.43 2.94 12.22
C LEU A 83 3.31 3.92 11.85
N SER A 84 2.51 4.37 12.82
CA SER A 84 1.51 5.44 12.62
C SER A 84 2.10 6.85 12.73
N TYR A 85 3.34 7.01 13.22
CA TYR A 85 3.98 8.29 13.41
C TYR A 85 5.10 8.51 12.38
N SER A 86 4.96 9.56 11.56
CA SER A 86 5.97 9.91 10.56
C SER A 86 7.33 10.12 11.21
N GLY A 87 8.36 9.47 10.67
CA GLY A 87 9.73 9.56 11.18
C GLY A 87 10.06 8.58 12.30
N CYS A 88 9.09 7.85 12.87
CA CYS A 88 9.41 6.79 13.83
C CYS A 88 9.80 5.48 13.14
N GLY A 89 9.06 5.05 12.13
CA GLY A 89 9.35 3.79 11.44
C GLY A 89 8.64 3.66 10.12
N ALA A 90 9.13 2.74 9.28
CA ALA A 90 8.56 2.44 7.98
C ALA A 90 8.86 0.99 7.60
N PHE A 91 7.85 0.29 7.09
CA PHE A 91 7.96 -1.03 6.47
C PHE A 91 7.33 -0.95 5.09
N ILE A 92 8.15 -0.65 4.09
CA ILE A 92 7.72 -0.40 2.71
C ILE A 92 8.66 -1.15 1.78
N SER A 93 8.11 -1.87 0.83
CA SER A 93 8.86 -2.52 -0.24
C SER A 93 8.21 -2.18 -1.57
N THR A 94 9.01 -1.72 -2.53
CA THR A 94 8.58 -1.44 -3.90
C THR A 94 9.30 -2.36 -4.88
N PHE A 95 8.60 -2.72 -5.95
CA PHE A 95 9.07 -3.63 -6.99
C PHE A 95 8.77 -3.03 -8.34
N SER A 96 9.68 -3.24 -9.30
CA SER A 96 9.55 -2.76 -10.68
C SER A 96 9.34 -3.96 -11.62
N PRO A 97 8.09 -4.32 -11.96
CA PRO A 97 7.81 -5.39 -12.91
C PRO A 97 8.47 -5.11 -14.27
N ARG A 98 8.99 -6.15 -14.93
CA ARG A 98 9.67 -6.02 -16.24
C ARG A 98 8.81 -5.39 -17.35
N GLY A 99 7.49 -5.51 -17.25
CA GLY A 99 6.53 -4.91 -18.20
C GLY A 99 6.20 -3.44 -17.90
N GLY A 100 6.88 -2.81 -16.94
CA GLY A 100 6.58 -1.48 -16.43
C GLY A 100 5.57 -1.51 -15.27
N GLY A 101 5.24 -0.32 -14.77
CA GLY A 101 4.40 -0.15 -13.58
C GLY A 101 5.18 -0.34 -12.29
N MET A 102 4.45 -0.52 -11.19
CA MET A 102 5.02 -0.65 -9.85
C MET A 102 4.15 -1.57 -9.00
N ALA A 103 4.77 -2.47 -8.23
CA ALA A 103 4.09 -3.15 -7.13
C ALA A 103 4.61 -2.63 -5.79
N GLY A 104 3.73 -2.46 -4.82
CA GLY A 104 4.05 -1.99 -3.48
C GLY A 104 3.54 -2.93 -2.41
N LEU A 105 4.29 -3.01 -1.32
CA LEU A 105 3.93 -3.67 -0.08
C LEU A 105 4.20 -2.70 1.06
N SER A 106 3.25 -2.54 1.97
CA SER A 106 3.40 -1.68 3.13
C SER A 106 2.78 -2.33 4.37
N LEU A 107 3.45 -2.17 5.52
CA LEU A 107 2.91 -2.47 6.85
C LEU A 107 2.80 -1.14 7.61
N GLY A 108 1.63 -0.87 8.19
CA GLY A 108 1.38 0.36 8.93
C GLY A 108 0.51 0.16 10.16
N GLY A 109 0.46 1.18 11.02
CA GLY A 109 -0.40 1.22 12.20
C GLY A 109 -1.76 1.88 11.94
N LYS A 110 -2.75 1.56 12.78
CA LYS A 110 -4.12 2.11 12.71
C LYS A 110 -4.37 3.36 13.57
N GLY A 111 -3.33 3.98 14.13
CA GLY A 111 -3.46 5.23 14.89
C GLY A 111 -2.46 5.37 16.03
N VAL A 112 -2.56 6.49 16.75
CA VAL A 112 -1.73 6.81 17.92
C VAL A 112 -2.45 6.52 19.24
N GLY A 113 -1.70 6.39 20.35
CA GLY A 113 -2.25 6.08 21.67
C GLY A 113 -2.76 4.64 21.81
N ASN A 114 -3.52 4.33 22.87
CA ASN A 114 -3.90 2.95 23.20
C ASN A 114 -4.67 2.22 22.09
N ARG A 115 -5.34 2.95 21.19
CA ARG A 115 -6.07 2.37 20.04
C ARG A 115 -5.15 1.84 18.94
N GLY A 116 -3.89 2.29 18.91
CA GLY A 116 -2.90 1.83 17.93
C GLY A 116 -2.07 0.62 18.40
N ARG A 117 -2.08 0.32 19.70
CA ARG A 117 -1.33 -0.83 20.24
C ARG A 117 -1.88 -2.12 19.68
N GLY A 118 -1.00 -2.93 19.11
CA GLY A 118 -1.35 -4.20 18.47
C GLY A 118 -2.24 -4.12 17.24
N ASN A 119 -2.49 -2.93 16.70
CA ASN A 119 -3.47 -2.72 15.64
C ASN A 119 -2.84 -2.06 14.41
N GLY A 120 -2.89 -2.76 13.28
CA GLY A 120 -2.24 -2.34 12.05
C GLY A 120 -2.91 -2.84 10.78
N TRP A 121 -2.19 -2.72 9.68
CA TRP A 121 -2.64 -3.13 8.36
C TRP A 121 -1.47 -3.52 7.46
N ILE A 122 -1.72 -4.43 6.53
CA ILE A 122 -0.88 -4.69 5.36
C ILE A 122 -1.61 -4.15 4.14
N ARG A 123 -0.89 -3.42 3.28
CA ARG A 123 -1.38 -2.98 1.98
C ARG A 123 -0.50 -3.58 0.89
N LEU A 124 -1.13 -4.22 -0.08
CA LEU A 124 -0.53 -4.53 -1.37
C LEU A 124 -1.09 -3.56 -2.40
N SER A 125 -0.21 -2.98 -3.22
CA SER A 125 -0.60 -2.11 -4.33
C SER A 125 0.02 -2.58 -5.62
N TYR A 126 -0.68 -2.34 -6.72
CA TYR A 126 -0.17 -2.48 -8.07
C TYR A 126 -0.61 -1.27 -8.89
N GLU A 127 0.35 -0.65 -9.56
CA GLU A 127 0.15 0.43 -10.50
C GLU A 127 0.59 -0.05 -11.88
N SER A 128 -0.29 0.10 -12.87
CA SER A 128 0.00 -0.29 -14.26
C SER A 128 1.03 0.68 -14.89
N PRO A 129 1.69 0.28 -15.99
CA PRO A 129 2.57 1.19 -16.74
C PRO A 129 1.89 2.49 -17.18
N ASN A 130 0.58 2.47 -17.39
CA ASN A 130 -0.19 3.62 -17.88
C ASN A 130 -0.73 4.51 -16.76
N PHE A 131 -0.44 4.21 -15.48
CA PHE A 131 -1.01 4.96 -14.36
C PHE A 131 -0.58 6.43 -14.34
N ALA A 132 0.66 6.72 -14.73
CA ALA A 132 1.14 8.11 -14.86
C ALA A 132 0.38 8.86 -15.97
N ASN A 133 0.25 8.26 -17.16
CA ASN A 133 -0.49 8.87 -18.27
C ASN A 133 -1.96 9.13 -17.90
N ALA A 134 -2.62 8.17 -17.25
CA ALA A 134 -4.00 8.31 -16.79
C ALA A 134 -4.17 9.49 -15.79
N LYS A 135 -3.20 9.68 -14.90
CA LYS A 135 -3.19 10.83 -13.97
C LYS A 135 -3.04 12.15 -14.70
N ASP A 136 -2.10 12.23 -15.63
CA ASP A 136 -1.81 13.46 -16.36
C ASP A 136 -2.99 13.88 -17.26
N GLU A 137 -3.65 12.93 -17.91
CA GLU A 137 -4.85 13.17 -18.71
C GLU A 137 -6.03 13.62 -17.83
N SER A 138 -6.26 12.94 -16.70
CA SER A 138 -7.30 13.32 -15.74
C SER A 138 -7.09 14.74 -15.17
N ALA A 139 -5.84 15.12 -14.90
CA ALA A 139 -5.50 16.46 -14.45
C ALA A 139 -5.84 17.52 -15.52
N LYS A 140 -5.43 17.30 -16.77
CA LYS A 140 -5.74 18.22 -17.89
C LYS A 140 -7.25 18.37 -18.13
N GLU A 141 -8.01 17.28 -18.02
CA GLU A 141 -9.48 17.36 -18.14
C GLU A 141 -10.11 18.19 -17.03
N ASN A 142 -9.64 18.03 -15.80
CA ASN A 142 -10.13 18.80 -14.66
C ASN A 142 -9.78 20.28 -14.78
N ASP A 143 -8.56 20.60 -15.20
CA ASP A 143 -8.13 21.98 -15.45
C ASP A 143 -8.98 22.64 -16.53
N LYS A 144 -9.27 21.92 -17.62
CA LYS A 144 -10.16 22.39 -18.69
C LYS A 144 -11.59 22.61 -18.20
N LYS A 145 -12.15 21.68 -17.43
CA LYS A 145 -13.49 21.84 -16.85
C LYS A 145 -13.55 23.02 -15.88
N ALA A 146 -12.49 23.24 -15.11
CA ALA A 146 -12.39 24.37 -14.20
C ALA A 146 -12.28 25.70 -14.98
N SER A 147 -11.52 25.74 -16.08
CA SER A 147 -11.44 26.93 -16.93
C SER A 147 -12.75 27.23 -17.65
N ASP A 148 -13.47 26.21 -18.12
CA ASP A 148 -14.75 26.38 -18.83
C ASP A 148 -15.91 26.78 -17.88
N ALA A 149 -15.71 26.65 -16.55
CA ALA A 149 -16.69 27.00 -15.52
C ALA A 149 -16.50 28.40 -14.91
N LEU A 150 -15.46 29.13 -15.31
CA LEU A 150 -15.17 30.52 -14.92
C LEU A 150 -15.53 31.49 -16.05
#